data_AF-A0A7V1LR92-F1
#
_entry.id   AF-A0A7V1LR92-F1
#
_cell.length_a   1.000
_cell.length_b   1.000
_cell.length_c   1.000
_cell.angle_alpha   90.00
_cell.angle_beta   90.00
_cell.angle_gamma   90.00
#
_symmetry.space_group_name_H-M   'P 1'
#
loop_
_entity.id
_entity.type
_entity.pdbx_description
1 polymer ?
#
loop_
_entity_poly.entity_id
_entity_poly.type
_entity_poly.pdbx_seq_one_letter_code
_entity_poly.pdbx_strand_id
1 'polypeptide(L)'
;MKNAPLITSIEQCENFLKANKESGVKFEILSIRGKYEFIKQIKWSIRYACLNLSDKCLVLDYLKYFTGYSKSHLKRLMKKAVKGTLAYNPSKSRNKFAQKYFPVDIALLIKTDCWHQCLSGEATKRILVREYEKLHKTDYAAISKILRRQRLGIY
;
A
#
# COMPACT_ATOMS: atom_id res chain seq x y z
N MET A 1 19.02 18.62 6.19
CA MET A 1 18.71 17.47 5.29
C MET A 1 20.03 16.76 5.03
N LYS A 2 20.24 15.58 5.62
CA LYS A 2 21.46 14.81 5.34
C LYS A 2 21.29 14.17 3.96
N ASN A 3 21.94 14.73 2.96
CA ASN A 3 21.87 14.22 1.59
C ASN A 3 22.57 12.87 1.56
N ALA A 4 21.86 11.82 1.15
CA ALA A 4 22.50 10.54 0.88
C ALA A 4 23.55 10.73 -0.23
N PRO A 5 24.72 10.07 -0.13
CA PRO A 5 25.80 10.28 -1.09
C PRO A 5 25.32 9.96 -2.51
N LEU A 6 25.55 10.90 -3.43
CA LEU A 6 25.35 10.66 -4.85
C LEU A 6 26.55 9.88 -5.39
N ILE A 7 26.27 8.86 -6.18
CA ILE A 7 27.27 8.02 -6.83
C ILE A 7 27.30 8.33 -8.32
N THR A 8 28.51 8.42 -8.87
CA THR A 8 28.74 8.72 -10.28
C THR A 8 29.22 7.49 -11.05
N SER A 9 29.79 6.50 -10.36
CA SER A 9 30.30 5.25 -10.94
C SER A 9 29.79 4.01 -10.20
N ILE A 10 29.79 2.87 -10.90
CA ILE A 10 29.41 1.55 -10.36
C ILE A 10 30.45 1.07 -9.34
N GLU A 11 31.73 1.37 -9.56
CA GLU A 11 32.81 1.01 -8.62
C GLU A 11 32.61 1.66 -7.25
N GLN A 12 32.14 2.91 -7.21
CA GLN A 12 31.79 3.59 -5.96
C GLN A 12 30.64 2.88 -5.24
N CYS A 13 29.67 2.38 -6.01
CA CYS A 13 28.53 1.60 -5.52
C CYS A 13 29.02 0.30 -4.87
N GLU A 14 29.92 -0.42 -5.55
CA GLU A 14 30.47 -1.68 -5.08
C GLU A 14 31.36 -1.50 -3.84
N ASN A 15 32.26 -0.51 -3.85
CA ASN A 15 33.14 -0.19 -2.73
C ASN A 15 32.33 0.22 -1.50
N PHE A 16 31.27 1.01 -1.68
CA PHE A 16 30.37 1.38 -0.59
C PHE A 16 29.68 0.15 0.01
N LEU A 17 29.15 -0.73 -0.82
CA LEU A 17 28.48 -1.95 -0.37
C LEU A 17 29.45 -2.91 0.33
N LYS A 18 30.71 -3.01 -0.12
CA LYS A 18 31.76 -3.78 0.55
C LYS A 18 32.10 -3.20 1.91
N ALA A 19 32.35 -1.88 1.99
CA ALA A 19 32.69 -1.21 3.24
C ALA A 19 31.58 -1.27 4.30
N ASN A 20 30.31 -1.30 3.88
CA ASN A 20 29.16 -1.29 4.78
C ASN A 20 28.54 -2.68 5.03
N LYS A 21 29.07 -3.75 4.41
CA LYS A 21 28.58 -5.13 4.62
C LYS A 21 28.75 -5.58 6.08
N GLU A 22 29.77 -5.06 6.76
CA GLU A 22 30.17 -5.50 8.10
C GLU A 22 29.62 -4.60 9.22
N SER A 23 29.24 -3.37 8.89
CA SER A 23 28.91 -2.35 9.89
C SER A 23 27.55 -2.56 10.57
N GLY A 24 26.64 -3.37 9.99
CA GLY A 24 25.30 -3.63 10.53
C GLY A 24 24.36 -2.39 10.60
N VAL A 25 24.85 -1.21 10.24
CA VAL A 25 24.13 0.05 10.34
C VAL A 25 23.10 0.16 9.22
N LYS A 26 21.81 0.27 9.57
CA LYS A 26 20.74 0.54 8.60
C LYS A 26 20.50 2.05 8.56
N PHE A 27 20.90 2.70 7.47
CA PHE A 27 20.69 4.14 7.30
C PHE A 27 19.33 4.44 6.67
N GLU A 28 18.26 4.45 7.47
CA GLU A 28 16.96 4.96 7.02
C GLU A 28 16.83 6.46 7.32
N ILE A 29 17.48 7.30 6.50
CA ILE A 29 17.57 8.75 6.81
C ILE A 29 16.56 9.61 6.01
N LEU A 30 15.97 9.07 4.94
CA LEU A 30 15.22 9.89 3.98
C LEU A 30 13.71 9.91 4.28
N SER A 31 13.10 11.11 4.29
CA SER A 31 11.64 11.27 4.24
C SER A 31 11.06 10.61 2.98
N ILE A 32 9.75 10.33 2.92
CA ILE A 32 9.14 9.69 1.74
C ILE A 32 9.43 10.50 0.47
N ARG A 33 9.32 11.82 0.54
CA ARG A 33 9.69 12.72 -0.57
C ARG A 33 11.19 12.62 -0.91
N GLY A 34 12.05 12.66 0.11
CA GLY A 34 13.50 12.54 -0.06
C GLY A 34 13.92 11.23 -0.71
N LYS A 35 13.26 10.11 -0.40
CA LYS A 35 13.50 8.82 -1.08
C LYS A 35 13.23 8.91 -2.58
N TYR A 36 12.16 9.59 -2.99
CA TYR A 36 11.81 9.74 -4.41
C TYR A 36 12.77 10.67 -5.15
N GLU A 37 13.16 11.78 -4.52
CA GLU A 37 14.15 12.72 -5.08
C GLU A 37 15.52 12.06 -5.23
N PHE A 38 15.95 11.29 -4.22
CA PHE A 38 17.21 10.53 -4.27
C PHE A 38 17.23 9.51 -5.41
N ILE A 39 16.14 8.74 -5.59
CA ILE A 39 15.97 7.82 -6.73
C ILE A 39 16.08 8.58 -8.07
N LYS A 40 15.48 9.77 -8.19
CA LYS A 40 15.61 10.57 -9.41
C LYS A 40 17.04 11.01 -9.66
N GLN A 41 17.75 11.46 -8.62
CA GLN A 41 19.13 11.93 -8.74
C GLN A 41 20.07 10.80 -9.15
N ILE A 42 19.98 9.64 -8.49
CA ILE A 42 20.77 8.44 -8.79
C ILE A 42 20.60 7.99 -10.25
N LYS A 43 19.35 8.04 -10.75
CA LYS A 43 19.05 7.70 -12.15
C LYS A 43 19.92 8.52 -13.12
N TRP A 44 20.04 9.83 -12.87
CA TRP A 44 20.81 10.74 -13.72
C TRP A 44 22.32 10.59 -13.51
N SER A 45 22.77 10.52 -12.26
CA SER A 45 24.20 10.52 -11.93
C SER A 45 24.94 9.32 -12.51
N ILE A 46 24.35 8.12 -12.45
CA ILE A 46 24.98 6.89 -12.93
C ILE A 46 24.51 6.46 -14.33
N ARG A 47 23.70 7.28 -15.01
CA ARG A 47 23.10 6.96 -16.31
C ARG A 47 22.41 5.57 -16.31
N TYR A 48 21.60 5.31 -15.28
CA TYR A 48 21.01 3.98 -15.00
C TYR A 48 20.35 3.28 -16.20
N ALA A 49 19.81 4.04 -17.16
CA ALA A 49 19.21 3.47 -18.38
C ALA A 49 20.22 2.65 -19.21
N CYS A 50 21.47 3.08 -19.28
CA CYS A 50 22.55 2.51 -20.07
C CYS A 50 23.26 1.32 -19.40
N LEU A 51 23.00 1.05 -18.12
CA LEU A 51 23.67 -0.02 -17.37
C LEU A 51 23.25 -1.41 -17.84
N ASN A 52 24.15 -2.38 -17.69
CA ASN A 52 23.84 -3.80 -17.84
C ASN A 52 22.98 -4.30 -16.65
N LEU A 53 22.56 -5.58 -16.69
CA LEU A 53 21.72 -6.15 -15.64
C LEU A 53 22.41 -6.27 -14.27
N SER A 54 23.71 -6.60 -14.26
CA SER A 54 24.51 -6.80 -13.06
C SER A 54 24.72 -5.48 -12.31
N ASP A 55 25.09 -4.42 -13.03
CA ASP A 55 25.31 -3.08 -12.50
C ASP A 55 24.01 -2.49 -11.97
N LYS A 56 22.89 -2.74 -12.67
CA LYS A 56 21.55 -2.37 -12.19
C LYS A 56 21.23 -3.03 -10.85
N CYS A 57 21.62 -4.30 -10.66
CA CYS A 57 21.45 -4.99 -9.38
C CYS A 57 22.25 -4.32 -8.26
N LEU A 58 23.52 -3.93 -8.50
CA LEU A 58 24.34 -3.22 -7.51
C LEU A 58 23.73 -1.88 -7.10
N VAL A 59 23.22 -1.10 -8.06
CA VAL A 59 22.53 0.16 -7.78
C VAL A 59 21.26 -0.05 -6.94
N LEU A 60 20.52 -1.14 -7.18
CA LEU A 60 19.35 -1.46 -6.37
C LEU A 60 19.73 -1.87 -4.93
N ASP A 61 20.85 -2.56 -4.74
CA ASP A 61 21.38 -2.89 -3.42
C ASP A 61 21.82 -1.64 -2.65
N TYR A 62 22.49 -0.71 -3.33
CA TYR A 62 22.85 0.59 -2.77
C TYR A 62 21.62 1.40 -2.35
N LEU A 63 20.62 1.51 -3.22
CA LEU A 63 19.37 2.23 -2.91
C LEU A 63 18.59 1.59 -1.75
N LYS A 64 18.62 0.26 -1.64
CA LYS A 64 17.98 -0.47 -0.54
C LYS A 64 18.56 -0.04 0.81
N TYR A 65 19.87 0.21 0.88
CA TYR A 65 20.54 0.63 2.10
C TYR A 65 20.02 1.96 2.66
N PHE A 66 19.74 2.94 1.79
CA PHE A 66 19.26 4.28 2.20
C PHE A 66 17.74 4.44 2.28
N THR A 67 17.00 3.66 1.49
CA THR A 67 15.54 3.81 1.37
C THR A 67 14.74 2.81 2.20
N GLY A 68 15.33 1.68 2.59
CA GLY A 68 14.63 0.57 3.26
C GLY A 68 13.63 -0.16 2.36
N TYR A 69 13.52 0.21 1.07
CA TYR A 69 12.60 -0.45 0.15
C TYR A 69 13.14 -1.79 -0.33
N SER A 70 12.23 -2.74 -0.55
CA SER A 70 12.58 -4.02 -1.18
C SER A 70 13.11 -3.81 -2.60
N LYS A 71 13.95 -4.74 -3.08
CA LYS A 71 14.48 -4.72 -4.45
C LYS A 71 13.37 -4.66 -5.51
N SER A 72 12.28 -5.40 -5.32
CA SER A 72 11.14 -5.40 -6.25
C SER A 72 10.47 -4.03 -6.34
N HIS A 73 10.31 -3.37 -5.20
CA HIS A 73 9.77 -2.01 -5.14
C HIS A 73 10.73 -1.01 -5.79
N LEU A 74 12.03 -1.07 -5.50
CA LEU A 74 13.03 -0.20 -6.11
C LEU A 74 13.12 -0.39 -7.62
N LYS A 75 13.09 -1.63 -8.12
CA LYS A 75 13.05 -1.92 -9.57
C LYS A 75 11.84 -1.27 -10.22
N ARG A 76 10.67 -1.33 -9.58
CA ARG A 76 9.44 -0.64 -10.03
C ARG A 76 9.63 0.88 -10.06
N LEU A 77 10.21 1.47 -9.01
CA LEU A 77 10.43 2.92 -8.93
C LEU A 77 11.45 3.39 -9.96
N MET A 78 12.55 2.66 -10.16
CA MET A 78 13.53 2.97 -11.19
C MET A 78 12.97 2.87 -12.59
N LYS A 79 12.13 1.86 -12.88
CA LYS A 79 11.42 1.79 -14.16
C LYS A 79 10.57 3.05 -14.41
N LYS A 80 9.91 3.58 -13.39
CA LYS A 80 9.16 4.85 -13.48
C LYS A 80 10.09 6.06 -13.63
N ALA A 81 11.23 6.08 -12.92
CA ALA A 81 12.22 7.15 -13.01
C ALA A 81 12.81 7.24 -14.43
N VAL A 82 13.17 6.10 -15.02
CA VAL A 82 13.64 6.00 -16.41
C VAL A 82 12.60 6.55 -17.38
N LYS A 83 11.33 6.17 -17.22
CA LYS A 83 10.19 6.68 -18.01
C LYS A 83 9.81 8.14 -17.74
N GLY A 84 10.44 8.81 -16.77
CA GLY A 84 10.09 10.19 -16.38
C GLY A 84 8.77 10.34 -15.61
N THR A 85 8.08 9.25 -15.26
CA THR A 85 6.76 9.25 -14.61
C THR A 85 6.83 9.09 -13.08
N LEU A 86 8.04 9.08 -12.52
CA LEU A 86 8.21 9.00 -11.07
C LEU A 86 7.83 10.34 -10.45
N ALA A 87 6.64 10.41 -9.84
CA ALA A 87 6.20 11.55 -9.05
C ALA A 87 5.90 11.09 -7.62
N TYR A 88 6.32 11.90 -6.65
CA TYR A 88 5.80 11.81 -5.30
C TYR A 88 4.38 12.37 -5.33
N ASN A 89 3.39 11.53 -5.02
CA ASN A 89 2.01 11.97 -4.91
C ASN A 89 1.51 11.68 -3.49
N PRO A 90 1.49 12.69 -2.59
CA PRO A 90 1.01 12.52 -1.22
C PRO A 90 -0.49 12.21 -1.16
N SER A 91 -1.25 12.60 -2.19
CA SER A 91 -2.71 12.43 -2.30
C SER A 91 -3.09 11.17 -3.09
N LYS A 92 -2.15 10.22 -3.29
CA LYS A 92 -2.48 9.01 -4.04
C LYS A 92 -3.44 8.15 -3.21
N SER A 93 -4.73 8.32 -3.45
CA SER A 93 -5.78 7.48 -2.90
C SER A 93 -5.42 6.03 -3.21
N ARG A 94 -5.29 5.22 -2.15
CA ARG A 94 -5.13 3.78 -2.30
C ARG A 94 -6.45 3.27 -2.89
N ASN A 95 -6.38 2.33 -3.83
CA ASN A 95 -7.58 1.57 -4.19
C ASN A 95 -8.11 0.93 -2.90
N LYS A 96 -9.22 1.46 -2.39
CA LYS A 96 -9.91 0.99 -1.20
C LYS A 96 -11.27 0.49 -1.66
N PHE A 97 -11.75 -0.60 -1.06
CA PHE A 97 -13.14 -0.98 -1.23
C PHE A 97 -14.03 0.15 -0.72
N ALA A 98 -15.12 0.42 -1.43
CA ALA A 98 -16.11 1.39 -0.97
C ALA A 98 -16.66 0.94 0.38
N GLN A 99 -16.75 1.86 1.34
CA GLN A 99 -17.34 1.58 2.64
C GLN A 99 -18.82 1.22 2.44
N LYS A 100 -19.20 0.01 2.86
CA LYS A 100 -20.55 -0.52 2.67
C LYS A 100 -21.43 -0.36 3.92
N TYR A 101 -20.85 -0.47 5.10
CA TYR A 101 -21.55 -0.36 6.39
C TYR A 101 -21.03 0.86 7.16
N PHE A 102 -21.96 1.61 7.73
CA PHE A 102 -21.68 2.72 8.64
C PHE A 102 -21.68 2.24 10.10
N PRO A 103 -21.14 3.04 11.05
CA PRO A 103 -21.10 2.65 12.46
C PRO A 103 -22.46 2.21 13.04
N VAL A 104 -23.55 2.87 12.60
CA VAL A 104 -24.92 2.51 12.98
C VAL A 104 -25.30 1.11 12.48
N ASP A 105 -24.97 0.77 11.23
CA ASP A 105 -25.21 -0.57 10.67
C ASP A 105 -24.42 -1.64 11.43
N ILE A 106 -23.16 -1.33 11.79
CA ILE A 106 -22.30 -2.24 12.56
C ILE A 106 -22.86 -2.49 13.96
N ALA A 107 -23.33 -1.44 14.64
CA ALA A 107 -23.94 -1.57 15.96
C ALA A 107 -25.21 -2.43 15.92
N LEU A 108 -26.05 -2.26 14.88
CA LEU A 108 -27.23 -3.09 14.68
C LEU A 108 -26.87 -4.55 14.40
N LEU A 109 -25.85 -4.81 13.56
CA LEU A 109 -25.34 -6.16 13.31
C LEU A 109 -24.93 -6.84 14.61
N ILE A 110 -24.08 -6.18 15.42
CA ILE A 110 -23.61 -6.72 16.69
C ILE A 110 -24.78 -6.99 17.63
N LYS A 111 -25.69 -6.03 17.80
CA LYS A 111 -26.85 -6.17 18.68
C LYS A 111 -27.73 -7.35 18.28
N THR A 112 -28.07 -7.45 17.00
CA THR A 112 -28.89 -8.54 16.47
C THR A 112 -28.17 -9.88 16.62
N ASP A 113 -26.89 -9.95 16.31
CA ASP A 113 -26.11 -11.19 16.40
C ASP A 113 -26.01 -11.69 17.86
N CYS A 114 -25.73 -10.80 18.81
CA CYS A 114 -25.72 -11.13 20.23
C CYS A 114 -27.09 -11.59 20.75
N TRP A 115 -28.18 -10.92 20.35
CA TRP A 115 -29.54 -11.30 20.76
C TRP A 115 -29.97 -12.67 20.25
N HIS A 116 -29.41 -13.11 19.11
CA HIS A 116 -29.74 -14.38 18.49
C HIS A 116 -28.65 -15.45 18.68
N GLN A 117 -27.68 -15.25 19.58
CA GLN A 117 -26.63 -16.22 19.88
C GLN A 117 -25.74 -16.56 18.65
N CYS A 118 -25.37 -15.55 17.87
CA CYS A 118 -24.43 -15.66 16.75
C CYS A 118 -24.86 -16.68 15.68
N LEU A 119 -26.07 -16.51 15.14
CA LEU A 119 -26.58 -17.35 14.05
C LEU A 119 -25.74 -17.22 12.78
N SER A 120 -26.03 -18.06 11.78
CA SER A 120 -25.41 -17.93 10.47
C SER A 120 -25.67 -16.55 9.85
N GLY A 121 -24.71 -16.04 9.07
CA GLY A 121 -24.83 -14.71 8.47
C GLY A 121 -26.06 -14.51 7.60
N GLU A 122 -26.55 -15.57 6.94
CA GLU A 122 -27.81 -15.49 6.16
C GLU A 122 -29.06 -15.43 7.06
N ALA A 123 -29.03 -16.08 8.23
CA ALA A 123 -30.10 -15.96 9.21
C ALA A 123 -30.13 -14.55 9.80
N THR A 124 -28.99 -14.01 10.25
CA THR A 124 -28.85 -12.64 10.77
C THR A 124 -29.31 -11.62 9.74
N LYS A 125 -28.92 -11.80 8.46
CA LYS A 125 -29.38 -10.97 7.34
C LYS A 125 -30.91 -11.01 7.17
N ARG A 126 -31.53 -12.19 7.18
CA ARG A 126 -33.00 -12.32 7.05
C ARG A 126 -33.73 -11.68 8.21
N ILE A 127 -33.18 -11.76 9.43
CA ILE A 127 -33.73 -11.08 10.60
C ILE A 127 -33.67 -9.57 10.40
N LEU A 128 -32.50 -9.01 10.08
CA LEU A 128 -32.32 -7.57 9.85
C LEU A 128 -33.23 -7.00 8.75
N VAL A 129 -33.45 -7.75 7.67
CA VAL A 129 -34.38 -7.35 6.61
C VAL A 129 -35.83 -7.37 7.11
N ARG A 130 -36.22 -8.41 7.88
CA ARG A 130 -37.58 -8.55 8.44
C ARG A 130 -37.91 -7.51 9.51
N GLU A 131 -36.94 -7.12 10.34
CA GLU A 131 -37.13 -6.05 11.33
C GLU A 131 -37.59 -4.74 10.68
N TYR A 132 -37.11 -4.44 9.48
CA TYR A 132 -37.60 -3.31 8.70
C TYR A 132 -38.92 -3.61 7.95
N GLU A 133 -39.01 -4.73 7.23
CA GLU A 133 -40.13 -4.99 6.32
C GLU A 133 -41.42 -5.40 7.02
N LYS A 134 -41.33 -6.17 8.11
CA LYS A 134 -42.49 -6.72 8.82
C LYS A 134 -42.80 -5.99 10.12
N LEU A 135 -41.76 -5.51 10.80
CA LEU A 135 -41.90 -4.83 12.10
C LEU A 135 -41.77 -3.30 11.96
N HIS A 136 -41.58 -2.79 10.74
CA HIS A 136 -41.54 -1.36 10.40
C HIS A 136 -40.53 -0.54 11.23
N LYS A 137 -39.48 -1.18 11.75
CA LYS A 137 -38.44 -0.50 12.53
C LYS A 137 -37.53 0.31 11.62
N THR A 138 -37.68 1.63 11.63
CA THR A 138 -36.98 2.56 10.74
C THR A 138 -35.46 2.50 10.87
N ASP A 139 -34.95 2.17 12.05
CA ASP A 139 -33.50 2.04 12.32
C ASP A 139 -32.83 1.00 11.41
N TYR A 140 -33.59 -0.02 10.97
CA TYR A 140 -33.09 -1.11 10.13
C TYR A 140 -33.20 -0.81 8.62
N ALA A 141 -33.71 0.37 8.22
CA ALA A 141 -33.96 0.71 6.82
C ALA A 141 -32.68 0.72 5.96
N ALA A 142 -31.63 1.37 6.48
CA ALA A 142 -30.34 1.52 5.79
C ALA A 142 -29.68 0.16 5.57
N ILE A 143 -29.50 -0.60 6.65
CA ILE A 143 -28.88 -1.93 6.59
C ILE A 143 -29.71 -2.92 5.77
N SER A 144 -31.04 -2.88 5.86
CA SER A 144 -31.94 -3.72 5.04
C SER A 144 -31.76 -3.43 3.55
N LYS A 145 -31.61 -2.17 3.14
CA LYS A 145 -31.34 -1.79 1.74
C LYS A 145 -29.98 -2.31 1.26
N ILE A 146 -28.95 -2.25 2.11
CA ILE A 146 -27.60 -2.75 1.82
C ILE A 146 -27.60 -4.27 1.63
N LEU A 147 -28.31 -4.99 2.51
CA LEU A 147 -28.37 -6.46 2.54
C LEU A 147 -29.25 -7.07 1.43
N ARG A 148 -30.33 -6.38 1.02
CA ARG A 148 -31.19 -6.83 -0.09
C ARG A 148 -30.49 -6.80 -1.44
N ARG A 149 -29.61 -5.82 -1.66
CA ARG A 149 -28.84 -5.66 -2.91
C ARG A 149 -27.83 -6.79 -3.17
N GLN A 150 -27.55 -7.66 -2.20
CA GLN A 150 -26.60 -8.77 -2.38
C GLN A 150 -27.17 -9.99 -3.11
N ARG A 151 -28.43 -9.97 -3.56
CA ARG A 151 -29.04 -11.08 -4.30
C ARG A 151 -28.90 -10.93 -5.82
N LEU A 152 -27.67 -10.81 -6.31
CA LEU A 152 -27.33 -11.00 -7.73
C LEU A 152 -25.94 -11.63 -7.81
N GLY A 153 -25.89 -12.96 -7.85
CA GLY A 153 -24.64 -13.70 -8.08
C GLY A 153 -24.65 -15.15 -7.60
N ILE A 154 -25.12 -16.04 -8.49
CA ILE A 154 -24.63 -17.43 -8.70
C ILE A 154 -24.98 -18.48 -7.63
N TYR A 155 -25.91 -19.40 -8.00
CA TYR A 155 -25.56 -20.82 -8.05
C TYR A 155 -25.11 -21.13 -9.48
#